data_AF-A0AAU5HHB7-F1
#
_entry.id   AF-A0AAU5HHB7-F1
#
_cell.length_a   1.000
_cell.length_b   1.000
_cell.length_c   1.000
_cell.angle_alpha   90.00
_cell.angle_beta   90.00
_cell.angle_gamma   90.00
#
_symmetry.space_group_name_H-M   'P 1'
#
loop_
_entity.id
_entity.type
_entity.pdbx_description
1 polymer ?
#
loop_
_entity_poly.entity_id
_entity_poly.type
_entity_poly.pdbx_seq_one_letter_code
_entity_poly.pdbx_strand_id
1 'polypeptide(L)'
;MRANVAHCVPLTPDRFTELMRTEDEEIRELVSGNPHLSADMVARLLDVDDPNVRVAIAQSRHVDADTRNRLYALVEAEREAGSTKACIALNWSFTEPSWLREEPLDERLSYLNCRQPVFRRVLATCRDLPEEAWRRLDSDPDIEVRRTAARRPDTPPEVLERLVRAHGDECHIRPPLVEHPDFPRDTLRTFAAEPDPRVRYVALRDTELPVTVLHQLAAIPEPFLRRGVARHPQATDALLHQLLSDPTPDVADAAAANPVLRRTRMYGILSEGDV
;
A
#
# COMPACT_ATOMS: atom_id res chain seq x y z
N MET A 1 19.66 -1.14 -14.98
CA MET A 1 20.77 -2.04 -14.56
C MET A 1 21.94 -1.27 -13.93
N ARG A 2 22.57 -0.31 -14.66
CA ARG A 2 23.63 0.54 -14.08
C ARG A 2 23.17 1.38 -12.88
N ALA A 3 21.98 1.98 -12.96
CA ALA A 3 21.41 2.80 -11.89
C ALA A 3 21.15 1.99 -10.60
N ASN A 4 20.54 0.81 -10.71
CA ASN A 4 20.32 -0.09 -9.56
C ASN A 4 21.63 -0.56 -8.90
N VAL A 5 22.69 -0.79 -9.68
CA VAL A 5 24.01 -1.12 -9.11
C VAL A 5 24.57 0.09 -8.36
N ALA A 6 24.45 1.29 -8.92
CA ALA A 6 24.95 2.52 -8.29
C ALA A 6 24.24 2.85 -6.97
N HIS A 7 23.00 2.39 -6.77
CA HIS A 7 22.29 2.51 -5.50
C HIS A 7 22.81 1.56 -4.41
N CYS A 8 23.21 0.34 -4.77
CA CYS A 8 23.48 -0.74 -3.81
C CYS A 8 24.96 -0.94 -3.45
N VAL A 9 25.90 -0.26 -4.10
CA VAL A 9 27.33 -0.46 -3.88
C VAL A 9 27.98 0.76 -3.23
N PRO A 10 28.99 0.57 -2.36
CA PRO A 10 29.82 1.68 -1.89
C PRO A 10 30.47 2.40 -3.08
N LEU A 11 30.33 3.72 -3.13
CA LEU A 11 30.89 4.55 -4.20
C LEU A 11 32.19 5.22 -3.74
N THR A 12 33.17 5.30 -4.65
CA THR A 12 34.32 6.19 -4.44
C THR A 12 33.94 7.65 -4.74
N PRO A 13 34.63 8.66 -4.18
CA PRO A 13 34.37 10.07 -4.48
C PRO A 13 34.39 10.40 -5.99
N ASP A 14 35.31 9.80 -6.73
CA ASP A 14 35.43 10.00 -8.18
C ASP A 14 34.24 9.41 -8.92
N ARG A 15 33.83 8.17 -8.57
CA ARG A 15 32.69 7.51 -9.19
C ARG A 15 31.38 8.23 -8.87
N PHE A 16 31.22 8.68 -7.63
CA PHE A 16 30.09 9.52 -7.23
C PHE A 16 30.02 10.80 -8.08
N THR A 17 31.15 11.51 -8.23
CA THR A 17 31.21 12.75 -9.01
C THR A 17 30.91 12.51 -10.49
N GLU A 18 31.39 11.40 -11.07
CA GLU A 18 31.08 11.00 -12.44
C GLU A 18 29.58 10.76 -12.63
N LEU A 19 28.96 9.99 -11.72
CA LEU A 19 27.54 9.66 -11.79
C LEU A 19 26.64 10.89 -11.58
N MET A 20 27.05 11.83 -10.73
CA MET A 20 26.28 13.07 -10.54
C MET A 20 26.35 14.03 -11.73
N ARG A 21 27.30 13.84 -12.65
CA ARG A 21 27.43 14.64 -13.88
C ARG A 21 26.64 14.07 -15.07
N THR A 22 26.00 12.93 -14.93
CA THR A 22 25.21 12.34 -16.02
C THR A 22 23.93 13.14 -16.26
N GLU A 23 23.52 13.24 -17.52
CA GLU A 23 22.22 13.82 -17.89
C GLU A 23 21.03 12.94 -17.48
N ASP A 24 21.30 11.67 -17.14
CA ASP A 24 20.32 10.71 -16.66
C ASP A 24 19.84 11.05 -15.25
N GLU A 25 18.61 11.54 -15.14
CA GLU A 25 17.99 11.92 -13.85
C GLU A 25 17.76 10.72 -12.93
N GLU A 26 17.43 9.55 -13.49
CA GLU A 26 17.17 8.32 -12.73
C GLU A 26 18.45 7.85 -12.03
N ILE A 27 19.59 7.95 -12.70
CA ILE A 27 20.90 7.66 -12.09
C ILE A 27 21.20 8.63 -10.95
N ARG A 28 20.99 9.94 -11.14
CA ARG A 28 21.24 10.95 -10.10
C ARG A 28 20.37 10.73 -8.87
N GLU A 29 19.08 10.42 -9.07
CA GLU A 29 18.15 10.10 -7.99
C GLU A 29 18.58 8.86 -7.21
N LEU A 30 18.85 7.74 -7.90
CA LEU A 30 19.23 6.48 -7.25
C LEU A 30 20.58 6.56 -6.53
N VAL A 31 21.53 7.31 -7.07
CA VAL A 31 22.82 7.59 -6.41
C VAL A 31 22.63 8.45 -5.17
N SER A 32 21.76 9.45 -5.22
CA SER A 32 21.48 10.33 -4.08
C SER A 32 20.83 9.58 -2.91
N GLY A 33 20.07 8.52 -3.21
CA GLY A 33 19.49 7.63 -2.22
C GLY A 33 20.39 6.47 -1.76
N ASN A 34 21.64 6.40 -2.22
CA ASN A 34 22.53 5.29 -1.86
C ASN A 34 22.82 5.31 -0.34
N PRO A 35 22.51 4.23 0.41
CA PRO A 35 22.67 4.18 1.86
C PRO A 35 24.14 4.22 2.32
N HIS A 36 25.10 4.03 1.42
CA HIS A 36 26.53 4.02 1.67
C HIS A 36 27.23 5.35 1.33
N LEU A 37 26.49 6.41 0.97
CA LEU A 37 27.11 7.72 0.76
C LEU A 37 27.82 8.19 2.03
N SER A 38 29.03 8.74 1.86
CA SER A 38 29.75 9.40 2.96
C SER A 38 29.12 10.74 3.32
N ALA A 39 29.40 11.23 4.53
CA ALA A 39 28.95 12.56 4.97
C ALA A 39 29.37 13.68 3.99
N ASP A 40 30.59 13.63 3.45
CA ASP A 40 31.09 14.60 2.48
C ASP A 40 30.31 14.57 1.16
N MET A 41 29.91 13.38 0.70
CA MET A 41 29.09 13.24 -0.51
C MET A 41 27.69 13.80 -0.27
N VAL A 42 27.08 13.48 0.87
CA VAL A 42 25.77 14.01 1.27
C VAL A 42 25.80 15.53 1.37
N ALA A 43 26.86 16.10 1.97
CA ALA A 43 27.03 17.54 2.07
C ALA A 43 27.08 18.23 0.69
N ARG A 44 27.73 17.62 -0.31
CA ARG A 44 27.76 18.15 -1.69
C ARG A 44 26.40 18.12 -2.37
N LEU A 45 25.49 17.26 -1.92
CA LEU A 45 24.16 17.14 -2.52
C LEU A 45 23.15 18.13 -1.89
N LEU A 46 23.44 18.72 -0.73
CA LEU A 46 22.50 19.62 -0.03
C LEU A 46 22.12 20.85 -0.86
N ASP A 47 23.01 21.29 -1.75
CA ASP A 47 22.82 22.45 -2.61
C ASP A 47 22.24 22.08 -4.00
N VAL A 48 21.94 20.80 -4.25
CA VAL A 48 21.37 20.37 -5.53
C VAL A 48 19.89 20.77 -5.61
N ASP A 49 19.56 21.56 -6.62
CA ASP A 49 18.21 22.05 -6.91
C ASP A 49 17.39 20.99 -7.66
N ASP A 50 17.11 19.87 -6.99
CA ASP A 50 16.27 18.80 -7.50
C ASP A 50 15.45 18.18 -6.36
N PRO A 51 14.11 18.18 -6.42
CA PRO A 51 13.28 17.68 -5.33
C PRO A 51 13.45 16.18 -5.05
N ASN A 52 13.77 15.36 -6.06
CA ASN A 52 14.03 13.94 -5.84
C ASN A 52 15.33 13.74 -5.04
N VAL A 53 16.36 14.49 -5.41
CA VAL A 53 17.65 14.50 -4.70
C VAL A 53 17.47 15.00 -3.27
N ARG A 54 16.70 16.07 -3.04
CA ARG A 54 16.40 16.57 -1.68
C ARG A 54 15.69 15.53 -0.81
N VAL A 55 14.67 14.84 -1.34
CA VAL A 55 13.97 13.79 -0.59
C VAL A 55 14.91 12.63 -0.28
N ALA A 56 15.74 12.20 -1.25
CA ALA A 56 16.71 11.13 -1.05
C ALA A 56 17.74 11.46 0.05
N ILE A 57 18.30 12.68 0.03
CA ILE A 57 19.25 13.16 1.05
C ILE A 57 18.57 13.26 2.41
N ALA A 58 17.34 13.78 2.47
CA ALA A 58 16.60 13.92 3.72
C ALA A 58 16.41 12.57 4.44
N GLN A 59 16.44 11.47 3.71
CA GLN A 59 16.40 10.10 4.22
C GLN A 59 17.77 9.52 4.61
N SER A 60 18.88 10.21 4.35
CA SER A 60 20.22 9.75 4.71
C SER A 60 20.46 9.80 6.23
N ARG A 61 21.22 8.82 6.73
CA ARG A 61 21.71 8.78 8.12
C ARG A 61 22.63 9.96 8.48
N HIS A 62 23.19 10.62 7.47
CA HIS A 62 24.11 11.75 7.64
C HIS A 62 23.39 13.11 7.72
N VAL A 63 22.06 13.11 7.79
CA VAL A 63 21.23 14.32 7.87
C VAL A 63 20.45 14.34 9.18
N ASP A 64 20.65 15.40 9.96
CA ASP A 64 19.91 15.62 11.20
C ASP A 64 18.42 15.96 10.95
N ALA A 65 17.63 15.96 12.02
CA ALA A 65 16.18 16.17 11.94
C ALA A 65 15.80 17.56 11.40
N ASP A 66 16.53 18.62 11.76
CA ASP A 66 16.23 19.99 11.36
C ASP A 66 16.49 20.19 9.87
N THR A 67 17.63 19.70 9.40
CA THR A 67 18.01 19.73 7.98
C THR A 67 17.05 18.90 7.16
N ARG A 68 16.70 17.69 7.61
CA ARG A 68 15.66 16.85 6.98
C ARG A 68 14.33 17.59 6.85
N ASN A 69 13.84 18.16 7.94
CA ASN A 69 12.57 18.89 7.94
C ASN A 69 12.59 20.07 6.97
N ARG A 70 13.71 20.80 6.89
CA ARG A 70 13.90 21.90 5.94
C ARG A 70 13.85 21.41 4.49
N LEU A 71 14.52 20.31 4.17
CA LEU A 71 14.51 19.73 2.82
C LEU A 71 13.10 19.33 2.40
N TYR A 72 12.35 18.63 3.26
CA TYR A 72 10.96 18.28 2.97
C TYR A 72 10.07 19.53 2.80
N ALA A 73 10.25 20.56 3.63
CA ALA A 73 9.47 21.80 3.52
C ALA A 73 9.72 22.54 2.19
N LEU A 74 10.97 22.52 1.66
CA LEU A 74 11.27 23.09 0.35
C LEU A 74 10.52 22.34 -0.77
N VAL A 75 10.52 21.01 -0.71
CA VAL A 75 9.81 20.19 -1.70
C VAL A 75 8.29 20.35 -1.58
N GLU A 76 7.76 20.49 -0.36
CA GLU A 76 6.34 20.81 -0.14
C GLU A 76 5.96 22.16 -0.75
N ALA A 77 6.79 23.20 -0.55
CA ALA A 77 6.55 24.52 -1.15
C ALA A 77 6.58 24.48 -2.70
N GLU A 78 7.48 23.71 -3.30
CA GLU A 78 7.50 23.50 -4.75
C GLU A 78 6.26 22.78 -5.25
N ARG A 79 5.78 21.76 -4.52
CA ARG A 79 4.53 21.06 -4.85
C ARG A 79 3.35 22.03 -4.79
N GLU A 80 3.29 22.89 -3.78
CA GLU A 80 2.25 23.92 -3.64
C GLU A 80 2.32 24.96 -4.76
N ALA A 81 3.52 25.25 -5.27
CA ALA A 81 3.72 26.06 -6.48
C ALA A 81 3.36 25.33 -7.79
N GLY A 82 2.93 24.07 -7.73
CA GLY A 82 2.49 23.28 -8.89
C GLY A 82 3.55 22.40 -9.53
N SER A 83 4.70 22.19 -8.87
CA SER A 83 5.76 21.30 -9.38
C SER A 83 5.30 19.85 -9.38
N THR A 84 5.12 19.28 -10.58
CA THR A 84 4.85 17.85 -10.75
C THR A 84 6.01 17.00 -10.22
N LYS A 85 7.25 17.45 -10.42
CA LYS A 85 8.45 16.74 -9.94
C LYS A 85 8.46 16.64 -8.41
N ALA A 86 8.12 17.72 -7.71
CA ALA A 86 7.99 17.70 -6.25
C ALA A 86 6.82 16.82 -5.77
N CYS A 87 5.71 16.80 -6.50
CA CYS A 87 4.60 15.89 -6.22
C CYS A 87 5.03 14.41 -6.32
N ILE A 88 5.79 14.07 -7.35
CA ILE A 88 6.35 12.72 -7.53
C ILE A 88 7.36 12.41 -6.42
N ALA A 89 8.29 13.33 -6.12
CA ALA A 89 9.30 13.15 -5.07
C ALA A 89 8.72 12.77 -3.71
N LEU A 90 7.62 13.44 -3.31
CA LEU A 90 6.97 13.23 -2.01
C LEU A 90 6.13 11.95 -1.94
N ASN A 91 5.48 11.58 -3.05
CA ASN A 91 4.50 10.49 -3.04
C ASN A 91 5.07 9.16 -3.53
N TRP A 92 6.01 9.20 -4.47
CA TRP A 92 6.58 8.05 -5.16
C TRP A 92 8.09 7.97 -4.95
N SER A 93 8.56 8.31 -3.75
CA SER A 93 9.97 8.08 -3.41
C SER A 93 10.25 6.57 -3.47
N PHE A 94 11.13 6.18 -4.39
CA PHE A 94 11.54 4.78 -4.57
C PHE A 94 12.57 4.31 -3.54
N THR A 95 12.95 5.18 -2.61
CA THR A 95 13.97 4.92 -1.59
C THR A 95 13.34 4.96 -0.20
N GLU A 96 13.75 4.00 0.63
CA GLU A 96 13.43 3.98 2.06
C GLU A 96 14.74 4.04 2.85
N PRO A 97 14.77 4.63 4.05
CA PRO A 97 15.96 4.72 4.90
C PRO A 97 16.29 3.34 5.51
N SER A 98 16.78 2.43 4.67
CA SER A 98 17.00 1.02 5.02
C SER A 98 18.04 0.84 6.14
N TRP A 99 19.03 1.75 6.20
CA TRP A 99 20.04 1.83 7.26
C TRP A 99 19.40 1.84 8.65
N LEU A 100 18.21 2.44 8.81
CA LEU A 100 17.54 2.51 10.10
C LEU A 100 17.22 1.13 10.68
N ARG A 101 17.07 0.08 9.86
CA ARG A 101 16.80 -1.29 10.35
C ARG A 101 17.99 -1.89 11.11
N GLU A 102 19.19 -1.44 10.80
CA GLU A 102 20.45 -1.99 11.35
C GLU A 102 20.94 -1.20 12.55
N GLU A 103 20.37 -0.02 12.82
CA GLU A 103 20.77 0.83 13.94
C GLU A 103 20.36 0.24 15.30
N PRO A 104 21.08 0.60 16.38
CA PRO A 104 20.71 0.26 17.74
C PRO A 104 19.25 0.60 18.07
N LEU A 105 18.63 -0.19 18.96
CA LEU A 105 17.20 -0.05 19.26
C LEU A 105 16.84 1.35 19.78
N ASP A 106 17.68 1.94 20.63
CA ASP A 106 17.48 3.30 21.17
C ASP A 106 17.48 4.36 20.07
N GLU A 107 18.40 4.25 19.11
CA GLU A 107 18.43 5.13 17.95
C GLU A 107 17.19 4.93 17.07
N ARG A 108 16.81 3.69 16.77
CA ARG A 108 15.58 3.36 16.04
C ARG A 108 14.35 3.99 16.70
N LEU A 109 14.23 3.87 18.02
CA LEU A 109 13.09 4.40 18.77
C LEU A 109 13.00 5.93 18.74
N SER A 110 14.11 6.64 18.52
CA SER A 110 14.08 8.11 18.34
C SER A 110 13.27 8.55 17.12
N TYR A 111 13.13 7.67 16.12
CA TYR A 111 12.37 7.93 14.89
C TYR A 111 10.86 7.64 15.00
N LEU A 112 10.37 7.13 16.14
CA LEU A 112 8.93 6.92 16.35
C LEU A 112 8.11 8.22 16.24
N ASN A 113 8.72 9.37 16.52
CA ASN A 113 8.08 10.68 16.41
C ASN A 113 8.57 11.47 15.18
N CYS A 114 9.35 10.84 14.29
CA CYS A 114 9.81 11.51 13.09
C CYS A 114 8.61 11.98 12.28
N ARG A 115 8.58 13.25 11.85
CA ARG A 115 7.43 13.83 11.13
C ARG A 115 7.11 13.04 9.86
N GLN A 116 8.15 12.61 9.15
CA GLN A 116 8.03 11.91 7.88
C GLN A 116 7.65 10.45 8.10
N PRO A 117 6.50 9.98 7.55
CA PRO A 117 6.01 8.62 7.77
C PRO A 117 6.98 7.51 7.32
N VAL A 118 7.85 7.79 6.34
CA VAL A 118 8.77 6.79 5.78
C VAL A 118 9.68 6.17 6.84
N PHE A 119 10.13 6.93 7.84
CA PHE A 119 10.95 6.37 8.93
C PHE A 119 10.14 5.45 9.85
N ARG A 120 8.92 5.87 10.22
CA ARG A 120 8.01 5.07 11.05
C ARG A 120 7.55 3.81 10.31
N ARG A 121 7.40 3.86 8.99
CA ARG A 121 7.13 2.70 8.14
C ARG A 121 8.30 1.72 8.15
N VAL A 122 9.55 2.19 8.08
CA VAL A 122 10.72 1.32 8.24
C VAL A 122 10.74 0.66 9.62
N LEU A 123 10.42 1.39 10.69
CA LEU A 123 10.28 0.80 12.03
C LEU A 123 9.22 -0.30 12.06
N ALA A 124 8.07 -0.10 11.40
CA ALA A 124 7.02 -1.11 11.28
C ALA A 124 7.43 -2.39 10.53
N THR A 125 8.58 -2.40 9.83
CA THR A 125 9.17 -3.61 9.23
C THR A 125 10.14 -4.34 10.15
N CYS A 126 10.55 -3.73 11.26
CA CYS A 126 11.40 -4.38 12.27
C CYS A 126 10.58 -5.42 13.05
N ARG A 127 11.24 -6.43 13.64
CA ARG A 127 10.56 -7.52 14.37
C ARG A 127 10.78 -7.51 15.89
N ASP A 128 11.69 -6.66 16.35
CA ASP A 128 12.25 -6.65 17.71
C ASP A 128 11.90 -5.37 18.47
N LEU A 129 10.87 -4.64 18.02
CA LEU A 129 10.40 -3.45 18.71
C LEU A 129 9.65 -3.81 20.00
N PRO A 130 9.77 -2.98 21.06
CA PRO A 130 9.02 -3.16 22.30
C PRO A 130 7.52 -2.90 22.08
N GLU A 131 6.68 -3.46 22.95
CA GLU A 131 5.22 -3.39 22.87
C GLU A 131 4.68 -1.93 22.78
N GLU A 132 5.27 -0.99 23.54
CA GLU A 132 4.89 0.42 23.48
C GLU A 132 5.13 1.04 22.09
N ALA A 133 6.21 0.64 21.41
CA ALA A 133 6.47 1.09 20.05
C ALA A 133 5.44 0.51 19.08
N TRP A 134 5.09 -0.77 19.21
CA TRP A 134 4.01 -1.37 18.41
C TRP A 134 2.66 -0.71 18.63
N ARG A 135 2.27 -0.43 19.89
CA ARG A 135 1.02 0.27 20.20
C ARG A 135 0.93 1.64 19.52
N ARG A 136 2.07 2.34 19.40
CA ARG A 136 2.15 3.61 18.65
C ARG A 136 2.01 3.39 17.15
N LEU A 137 2.73 2.43 16.57
CA LEU A 137 2.66 2.12 15.14
C LEU A 137 1.27 1.64 14.71
N ASP A 138 0.58 0.87 15.55
CA ASP A 138 -0.81 0.40 15.31
C ASP A 138 -1.85 1.52 15.33
N SER A 139 -1.49 2.66 15.93
CA SER A 139 -2.34 3.84 16.08
C SER A 139 -1.73 5.06 15.38
N ASP A 140 -0.73 4.86 14.51
CA ASP A 140 -0.03 5.92 13.80
C ASP A 140 -1.03 6.75 12.99
N PRO A 141 -0.89 8.08 12.86
CA PRO A 141 -1.78 8.87 12.01
C PRO A 141 -1.72 8.46 10.52
N ASP A 142 -0.58 7.93 10.06
CA ASP A 142 -0.38 7.51 8.67
C ASP A 142 -0.88 6.08 8.43
N ILE A 143 -1.75 5.92 7.42
CA ILE A 143 -2.36 4.61 7.10
C ILE A 143 -1.33 3.59 6.60
N GLU A 144 -0.32 4.02 5.85
CA GLU A 144 0.70 3.10 5.32
C GLU A 144 1.62 2.60 6.44
N VAL A 145 1.87 3.42 7.46
CA VAL A 145 2.53 2.95 8.70
C VAL A 145 1.68 1.90 9.40
N ARG A 146 0.38 2.18 9.65
CA ARG A 146 -0.50 1.22 10.33
C ARG A 146 -0.63 -0.09 9.55
N ARG A 147 -0.78 -0.01 8.22
CA ARG A 147 -0.85 -1.19 7.33
C ARG A 147 0.42 -2.01 7.36
N THR A 148 1.58 -1.35 7.34
CA THR A 148 2.87 -2.04 7.44
C THR A 148 3.00 -2.75 8.79
N ALA A 149 2.64 -2.06 9.87
CA ALA A 149 2.70 -2.61 11.22
C ALA A 149 1.78 -3.83 11.40
N ALA A 150 0.59 -3.80 10.79
CA ALA A 150 -0.41 -4.88 10.86
C ALA A 150 -0.05 -6.14 10.08
N ARG A 151 1.09 -6.16 9.37
CA ARG A 151 1.60 -7.35 8.68
C ARG A 151 2.46 -8.23 9.56
N ARG A 152 2.79 -7.79 10.78
CA ARG A 152 3.61 -8.60 11.69
C ARG A 152 2.81 -9.84 12.13
N PRO A 153 3.46 -11.01 12.31
CA PRO A 153 2.77 -12.26 12.61
C PRO A 153 1.93 -12.22 13.90
N ASP A 154 2.31 -11.38 14.85
CA ASP A 154 1.70 -11.21 16.17
C ASP A 154 0.81 -9.96 16.25
N THR A 155 0.25 -9.51 15.12
CA THR A 155 -0.70 -8.38 15.13
C THR A 155 -1.96 -8.75 15.91
N PRO A 156 -2.36 -7.96 16.92
CA PRO A 156 -3.59 -8.23 17.66
C PRO A 156 -4.83 -8.22 16.74
N PRO A 157 -5.78 -9.17 16.90
CA PRO A 157 -7.00 -9.25 16.09
C PRO A 157 -7.78 -7.93 15.99
N GLU A 158 -7.83 -7.16 17.09
CA GLU A 158 -8.55 -5.89 17.18
C GLU A 158 -7.91 -4.80 16.32
N VAL A 159 -6.58 -4.83 16.14
CA VAL A 159 -5.86 -3.90 15.25
C VAL A 159 -6.20 -4.20 13.80
N LEU A 160 -6.20 -5.48 13.42
CA LEU A 160 -6.57 -5.92 12.08
C LEU A 160 -8.02 -5.53 11.75
N GLU A 161 -8.96 -5.86 12.63
CA GLU A 161 -10.37 -5.53 12.47
C GLU A 161 -10.57 -4.01 12.35
N ARG A 162 -9.95 -3.22 13.25
CA ARG A 162 -10.07 -1.76 13.23
C ARG A 162 -9.58 -1.16 11.91
N LEU A 163 -8.46 -1.66 11.38
CA LEU A 163 -7.92 -1.17 10.11
C LEU A 163 -8.84 -1.51 8.93
N VAL A 164 -9.35 -2.74 8.90
CA VAL A 164 -10.28 -3.18 7.85
C VAL A 164 -11.59 -2.39 7.92
N ARG A 165 -12.14 -2.12 9.11
CA ARG A 165 -13.35 -1.29 9.24
C ARG A 165 -13.12 0.16 8.83
N ALA A 166 -11.95 0.73 9.14
CA ALA A 166 -11.67 2.13 8.84
C ALA A 166 -11.38 2.40 7.35
N HIS A 167 -10.81 1.42 6.62
CA HIS A 167 -10.27 1.65 5.28
C HIS A 167 -10.65 0.58 4.25
N GLY A 168 -11.40 -0.44 4.64
CA GLY A 168 -11.59 -1.64 3.83
C GLY A 168 -10.30 -2.46 3.72
N ASP A 169 -10.28 -3.37 2.74
CA ASP A 169 -9.13 -4.23 2.44
C ASP A 169 -8.69 -3.95 0.99
N GLU A 170 -8.01 -2.81 0.81
CA GLU A 170 -7.64 -2.25 -0.50
C GLU A 170 -6.89 -3.26 -1.39
N CYS A 171 -7.33 -3.37 -2.64
CA CYS A 171 -6.97 -4.40 -3.60
C CYS A 171 -5.47 -4.48 -3.95
N HIS A 172 -4.72 -3.40 -3.71
CA HIS A 172 -3.32 -3.25 -4.14
C HIS A 172 -2.31 -3.75 -3.10
N ILE A 173 -2.75 -4.07 -1.88
CA ILE A 173 -1.85 -4.38 -0.78
C ILE A 173 -1.99 -5.89 -0.46
N ARG A 174 -1.07 -6.71 -0.98
CA ARG A 174 -1.09 -8.18 -0.89
C ARG A 174 -0.04 -8.74 0.09
N PRO A 175 -0.33 -9.80 0.86
CA PRO A 175 -1.66 -10.40 1.02
C PRO A 175 -2.61 -9.45 1.77
N PRO A 176 -3.92 -9.56 1.55
CA PRO A 176 -4.94 -8.74 2.21
C PRO A 176 -5.01 -9.01 3.72
N LEU A 177 -5.43 -8.04 4.53
CA LEU A 177 -5.35 -8.15 6.00
C LEU A 177 -6.26 -9.25 6.55
N VAL A 178 -7.36 -9.55 5.87
CA VAL A 178 -8.28 -10.62 6.28
C VAL A 178 -7.75 -12.02 6.04
N GLU A 179 -6.64 -12.15 5.30
CA GLU A 179 -5.91 -13.41 5.14
C GLU A 179 -4.85 -13.59 6.25
N HIS A 180 -4.70 -12.62 7.16
CA HIS A 180 -3.84 -12.77 8.33
C HIS A 180 -4.31 -13.95 9.21
N PRO A 181 -3.41 -14.81 9.73
CA PRO A 181 -3.78 -15.98 10.53
C PRO A 181 -4.67 -15.64 11.73
N ASP A 182 -4.38 -14.53 12.39
CA ASP A 182 -5.12 -14.06 13.57
C ASP A 182 -6.28 -13.09 13.25
N PHE A 183 -6.67 -12.97 11.99
CA PHE A 183 -7.86 -12.17 11.66
C PHE A 183 -9.12 -12.85 12.21
N PRO A 184 -10.01 -12.14 12.94
CA PRO A 184 -11.22 -12.73 13.49
C PRO A 184 -12.23 -13.01 12.37
N ARG A 185 -12.21 -14.23 11.82
CA ARG A 185 -13.00 -14.60 10.63
C ARG A 185 -14.51 -14.44 10.83
N ASP A 186 -15.01 -14.69 12.04
CA ASP A 186 -16.43 -14.48 12.35
C ASP A 186 -16.87 -13.02 12.16
N THR A 187 -15.94 -12.07 12.28
CA THR A 187 -16.18 -10.64 12.02
C THR A 187 -16.44 -10.36 10.54
N LEU A 188 -15.92 -11.16 9.59
CA LEU A 188 -16.09 -10.93 8.15
C LEU A 188 -17.56 -10.80 7.76
N ARG A 189 -18.42 -11.65 8.31
CA ARG A 189 -19.87 -11.63 8.04
C ARG A 189 -20.51 -10.32 8.50
N THR A 190 -20.03 -9.76 9.61
CA THR A 190 -20.55 -8.50 10.16
C THR A 190 -20.28 -7.31 9.23
N PHE A 191 -19.23 -7.39 8.40
CA PHE A 191 -18.90 -6.32 7.46
C PHE A 191 -19.95 -6.10 6.38
N ALA A 192 -20.81 -7.08 6.09
CA ALA A 192 -21.88 -6.90 5.11
C ALA A 192 -22.89 -5.79 5.50
N ALA A 193 -22.97 -5.47 6.80
CA ALA A 193 -23.84 -4.44 7.35
C ALA A 193 -23.15 -3.07 7.54
N GLU A 194 -21.86 -2.95 7.23
CA GLU A 194 -21.11 -1.71 7.44
C GLU A 194 -21.58 -0.58 6.51
N PRO A 195 -21.48 0.70 6.92
CA PRO A 195 -21.89 1.82 6.08
C PRO A 195 -20.98 1.99 4.86
N ASP A 196 -19.67 1.75 4.99
CA ASP A 196 -18.71 1.89 3.88
C ASP A 196 -18.80 0.70 2.91
N PRO A 197 -19.16 0.92 1.63
CA PRO A 197 -19.22 -0.13 0.62
C PRO A 197 -17.90 -0.89 0.41
N ARG A 198 -16.74 -0.25 0.65
CA ARG A 198 -15.43 -0.91 0.58
C ARG A 198 -15.26 -1.96 1.67
N VAL A 199 -15.83 -1.70 2.85
CA VAL A 199 -15.82 -2.65 3.97
C VAL A 199 -16.83 -3.77 3.72
N ARG A 200 -18.03 -3.46 3.20
CA ARG A 200 -18.99 -4.50 2.76
C ARG A 200 -18.38 -5.50 1.79
N TYR A 201 -17.53 -5.04 0.87
CA TYR A 201 -16.87 -5.91 -0.10
C TYR A 201 -15.97 -6.94 0.58
N VAL A 202 -15.39 -6.61 1.74
CA VAL A 202 -14.56 -7.53 2.51
C VAL A 202 -15.37 -8.73 3.00
N ALA A 203 -16.66 -8.58 3.29
CA ALA A 203 -17.54 -9.70 3.68
C ALA A 203 -17.60 -10.80 2.61
N LEU A 204 -17.49 -10.43 1.32
CA LEU A 204 -17.50 -11.37 0.19
C LEU A 204 -16.26 -12.27 0.12
N ARG A 205 -15.29 -12.07 1.02
CA ARG A 205 -14.13 -12.97 1.17
C ARG A 205 -14.40 -14.13 2.13
N ASP A 206 -15.47 -14.06 2.92
CA ASP A 206 -15.94 -15.22 3.67
C ASP A 206 -16.55 -16.24 2.70
N THR A 207 -15.83 -17.32 2.43
CA THR A 207 -16.31 -18.40 1.55
C THR A 207 -17.58 -19.08 2.04
N GLU A 208 -17.95 -18.86 3.30
CA GLU A 208 -19.17 -19.34 3.92
C GLU A 208 -20.22 -18.25 4.14
N LEU A 209 -20.10 -17.10 3.45
CA LEU A 209 -21.05 -16.01 3.58
C LEU A 209 -22.47 -16.47 3.20
N PRO A 210 -23.46 -16.36 4.12
CA PRO A 210 -24.80 -16.89 3.87
C PRO A 210 -25.44 -16.33 2.60
N VAL A 211 -26.13 -17.18 1.86
CA VAL A 211 -26.83 -16.82 0.62
C VAL A 211 -27.81 -15.65 0.80
N THR A 212 -28.46 -15.56 1.96
CA THR A 212 -29.35 -14.43 2.31
C THR A 212 -28.62 -13.09 2.31
N VAL A 213 -27.37 -13.07 2.79
CA VAL A 213 -26.51 -11.88 2.76
C VAL A 213 -26.04 -11.58 1.33
N LEU A 214 -25.73 -12.60 0.53
CA LEU A 214 -25.42 -12.42 -0.90
C LEU A 214 -26.58 -11.76 -1.66
N HIS A 215 -27.82 -12.14 -1.38
CA HIS A 215 -28.99 -11.47 -1.96
C HIS A 215 -29.09 -10.01 -1.54
N GLN A 216 -28.82 -9.69 -0.28
CA GLN A 216 -28.78 -8.30 0.20
C GLN A 216 -27.71 -7.50 -0.54
N LEU A 217 -26.49 -8.02 -0.64
CA LEU A 217 -25.38 -7.36 -1.33
C LEU A 217 -25.60 -7.23 -2.85
N ALA A 218 -26.33 -8.16 -3.48
CA ALA A 218 -26.70 -8.08 -4.89
C ALA A 218 -27.75 -7.01 -5.20
N ALA A 219 -28.52 -6.57 -4.20
CA ALA A 219 -29.52 -5.51 -4.36
C ALA A 219 -28.93 -4.10 -4.18
N ILE A 220 -27.64 -4.00 -3.80
CA ILE A 220 -26.97 -2.74 -3.51
C ILE A 220 -26.55 -2.04 -4.83
N PRO A 221 -26.67 -0.70 -4.94
CA PRO A 221 -26.38 0.05 -6.17
C PRO A 221 -24.92 -0.02 -6.66
N GLU A 222 -23.97 -0.29 -5.79
CA GLU A 222 -22.54 -0.31 -6.09
C GLU A 222 -22.15 -1.54 -6.97
N PRO A 223 -21.72 -1.35 -8.23
CA PRO A 223 -21.49 -2.47 -9.14
C PRO A 223 -20.36 -3.41 -8.70
N PHE A 224 -19.35 -2.90 -8.00
CA PHE A 224 -18.24 -3.73 -7.53
C PHE A 224 -18.68 -4.74 -6.45
N LEU A 225 -19.69 -4.40 -5.64
CA LEU A 225 -20.29 -5.33 -4.67
C LEU A 225 -21.06 -6.44 -5.41
N ARG A 226 -21.93 -6.05 -6.36
CA ARG A 226 -22.69 -7.02 -7.16
C ARG A 226 -21.78 -7.94 -7.99
N ARG A 227 -20.69 -7.40 -8.54
CA ARG A 227 -19.63 -8.18 -9.21
C ARG A 227 -18.95 -9.15 -8.26
N GLY A 228 -18.68 -8.74 -7.01
CA GLY A 228 -18.13 -9.62 -5.99
C GLY A 228 -19.10 -10.76 -5.63
N VAL A 229 -20.40 -10.46 -5.50
CA VAL A 229 -21.46 -11.47 -5.33
C VAL A 229 -21.51 -12.43 -6.52
N ALA A 230 -21.45 -11.91 -7.75
CA ALA A 230 -21.44 -12.71 -8.97
C ALA A 230 -20.25 -13.69 -9.03
N ARG A 231 -19.12 -13.38 -8.39
CA ARG A 231 -17.93 -14.25 -8.31
C ARG A 231 -17.94 -15.19 -7.11
N HIS A 232 -18.87 -15.02 -6.18
CA HIS A 232 -18.85 -15.73 -4.91
C HIS A 232 -19.13 -17.23 -5.09
N PRO A 233 -18.38 -18.13 -4.41
CA PRO A 233 -18.56 -19.58 -4.56
C PRO A 233 -19.91 -20.10 -4.03
N GLN A 234 -20.57 -19.35 -3.13
CA GLN A 234 -21.92 -19.68 -2.67
C GLN A 234 -23.04 -18.98 -3.45
N ALA A 235 -22.74 -18.28 -4.56
CA ALA A 235 -23.80 -17.69 -5.39
C ALA A 235 -24.71 -18.80 -5.96
N THR A 236 -26.03 -18.59 -5.91
CA THR A 236 -27.00 -19.57 -6.41
C THR A 236 -27.29 -19.38 -7.90
N ASP A 237 -27.77 -20.43 -8.58
CA ASP A 237 -28.19 -20.34 -10.00
C ASP A 237 -29.24 -19.23 -10.22
N ALA A 238 -30.17 -19.05 -9.27
CA ALA A 238 -31.18 -18.00 -9.33
C ALA A 238 -30.56 -16.59 -9.20
N LEU A 239 -29.62 -16.43 -8.26
CA LEU A 239 -28.92 -15.15 -8.06
C LEU A 239 -28.05 -14.80 -9.27
N LEU A 240 -27.30 -15.77 -9.80
CA LEU A 240 -26.49 -15.58 -11.00
C LEU A 240 -27.37 -15.24 -12.20
N HIS A 241 -28.54 -15.87 -12.35
CA HIS A 241 -29.47 -15.53 -13.42
C HIS A 241 -29.97 -14.10 -13.35
N GLN A 242 -30.28 -13.60 -12.15
CA GLN A 242 -30.63 -12.18 -11.97
C GLN A 242 -29.46 -11.27 -12.40
N LEU A 243 -28.23 -11.63 -12.03
CA LEU A 243 -27.04 -10.83 -12.31
C LEU A 243 -26.58 -10.88 -13.79
N LEU A 244 -27.02 -11.88 -14.58
CA LEU A 244 -26.79 -11.89 -16.04
C LEU A 244 -27.47 -10.73 -16.76
N SER A 245 -28.55 -10.19 -16.19
CA SER A 245 -29.26 -9.02 -16.72
C SER A 245 -28.85 -7.72 -16.01
N ASP A 246 -27.73 -7.72 -15.27
CA ASP A 246 -27.24 -6.51 -14.61
C ASP A 246 -26.91 -5.42 -15.64
N PRO A 247 -27.27 -4.15 -15.40
CA PRO A 247 -26.94 -3.07 -16.32
C PRO A 247 -25.43 -2.81 -16.45
N THR A 248 -24.60 -3.33 -15.54
CA THR A 248 -23.15 -3.21 -15.60
C THR A 248 -22.54 -4.44 -16.28
N PRO A 249 -21.89 -4.31 -17.46
CA PRO A 249 -21.32 -5.45 -18.19
C PRO A 249 -20.38 -6.32 -17.36
N ASP A 250 -19.47 -5.70 -16.58
CA ASP A 250 -18.54 -6.41 -15.69
C ASP A 250 -19.22 -7.34 -14.67
N VAL A 251 -20.46 -7.03 -14.26
CA VAL A 251 -21.25 -7.84 -13.32
C VAL A 251 -21.85 -9.03 -14.06
N ALA A 252 -22.45 -8.79 -15.22
CA ALA A 252 -23.04 -9.84 -16.06
C ALA A 252 -21.96 -10.84 -16.53
N ASP A 253 -20.80 -10.35 -16.97
CA ASP A 253 -19.66 -11.18 -17.36
C ASP A 253 -19.16 -12.03 -16.18
N ALA A 254 -19.09 -11.45 -14.99
CA ALA A 254 -18.70 -12.17 -13.79
C ALA A 254 -19.71 -13.27 -13.41
N ALA A 255 -21.00 -13.02 -13.61
CA ALA A 255 -22.05 -14.01 -13.36
C ALA A 255 -22.00 -15.15 -14.39
N ALA A 256 -21.78 -14.83 -15.67
CA ALA A 256 -21.61 -15.80 -16.75
C ALA A 256 -20.38 -16.68 -16.55
N ALA A 257 -19.30 -16.11 -16.01
CA ALA A 257 -18.05 -16.83 -15.72
C ALA A 257 -18.08 -17.63 -14.40
N ASN A 258 -19.11 -17.53 -13.58
CA ASN A 258 -19.17 -18.23 -12.30
C ASN A 258 -19.38 -19.76 -12.54
N PRO A 259 -18.50 -20.63 -12.02
CA PRO A 259 -18.58 -22.08 -12.25
C PRO A 259 -19.81 -22.75 -11.62
N VAL A 260 -20.52 -22.07 -10.71
CA VAL A 260 -21.78 -22.55 -10.13
C VAL A 260 -22.95 -22.41 -11.10
N LEU A 261 -22.85 -21.52 -12.10
CA LEU A 261 -23.88 -21.37 -13.13
C LEU A 261 -24.03 -22.68 -13.91
N ARG A 262 -25.27 -23.16 -14.06
CA ARG A 262 -25.51 -24.43 -14.75
C ARG A 262 -25.00 -24.38 -16.19
N ARG A 263 -24.29 -25.43 -16.61
CA ARG A 263 -23.76 -25.56 -17.98
C ARG A 263 -24.82 -25.35 -19.06
N THR A 264 -26.03 -25.86 -18.86
CA THR A 264 -27.15 -25.67 -19.79
C THR A 264 -27.47 -24.19 -20.01
N ARG A 265 -27.38 -23.35 -18.97
CA ARG A 265 -27.56 -21.90 -19.09
C ARG A 265 -26.38 -21.25 -19.79
N MET A 266 -25.14 -21.65 -19.48
CA MET A 266 -23.95 -21.17 -20.19
C MET A 266 -24.05 -21.43 -21.69
N TYR A 267 -24.49 -22.63 -22.10
CA TYR A 267 -24.73 -22.96 -23.50
C TYR A 267 -25.87 -22.13 -24.12
N GLY A 268 -26.93 -21.84 -23.37
CA GLY A 268 -28.00 -20.93 -23.79
C GLY A 268 -27.49 -19.51 -24.10
N ILE A 269 -26.65 -18.95 -23.23
CA ILE A 269 -26.02 -17.62 -23.44
C ILE A 269 -25.18 -17.61 -24.72
N LEU A 270 -24.39 -18.66 -24.97
CA LEU A 270 -23.60 -18.78 -26.20
C LEU A 270 -24.48 -18.84 -27.46
N SER A 271 -25.67 -19.43 -27.37
CA SER A 271 -26.61 -19.53 -28.51
C SER A 271 -27.47 -18.28 -28.74
N GLU A 272 -27.63 -17.41 -27.75
CA GLU A 272 -28.39 -16.15 -27.86
C GLU A 272 -27.56 -15.00 -28.46
N GLY A 273 -26.22 -15.11 -28.47
CA GLY A 273 -25.30 -14.12 -29.05
C GLY A 273 -25.05 -14.23 -30.56
N ASP A 274 -25.68 -15.20 -31.25
CA ASP A 274 -25.51 -15.49 -32.68
C ASP A 274 -26.65 -14.93 -33.57
N VAL A 275 -27.40 -13.92 -33.12
CA VAL A 275 -28.48 -13.26 -33.90
C VAL A 275 -28.29 -11.74 -33.96
#